data_AF-A0A7G8TD87-F1
#
_entry.id   AF-A0A7G8TD87-F1
#
_cell.length_a   1.000
_cell.length_b   1.000
_cell.length_c   1.000
_cell.angle_alpha   90.00
_cell.angle_beta   90.00
_cell.angle_gamma   90.00
#
_symmetry.space_group_name_H-M   'P 1'
#
loop_
_entity.id
_entity.type
_entity.pdbx_description
1 polymer ?
#
loop_
_entity_poly.entity_id
_entity_poly.type
_entity_poly.pdbx_seq_one_letter_code
_entity_poly.pdbx_strand_id
1 'polypeptide(L)'
;MVIRNRIYQIIEPAAEGDKYSRLYDFTMIAIIVVSLVPLAFKQETDLFAGIDNICVTIFIIDYAMRLATADKKLHRGMISFIIYPFTLWGIIDLLSILPSFNILGNSFRVLRIMRLIRSARVFRAFKILRYSKNFEIIISVLKKQKEALLSVCALAVAYIIVSALIIFNVEPDSFSTFFEAIYWATVSLSTFR
;
A
#
# COMPACT_ATOMS: atom_id res chain seq x y z
N MET A 1 28.61 15.85 9.14
CA MET A 1 27.16 15.94 9.51
C MET A 1 26.27 16.51 8.40
N VAL A 2 26.73 17.50 7.62
CA VAL A 2 25.93 18.25 6.62
C VAL A 2 25.42 17.39 5.45
N ILE A 3 26.24 16.52 4.87
CA ILE A 3 25.86 15.67 3.71
C ILE A 3 24.71 14.72 4.05
N ARG A 4 24.76 14.06 5.22
CA ARG A 4 23.70 13.17 5.71
C ARG A 4 22.41 13.92 6.06
N ASN A 5 22.45 15.23 6.34
CA ASN A 5 21.24 16.04 6.57
C ASN A 5 20.58 16.39 5.23
N ARG A 6 21.39 16.71 4.22
CA ARG A 6 20.90 17.03 2.88
C ARG A 6 20.27 15.83 2.18
N ILE A 7 20.89 14.65 2.30
CA ILE A 7 20.31 13.38 1.80
C ILE A 7 18.97 13.08 2.48
N TYR A 8 18.89 13.30 3.80
CA TYR A 8 17.64 13.11 4.54
C TYR A 8 16.52 14.05 4.08
N GLN A 9 16.84 15.34 3.89
CA GLN A 9 15.89 16.34 3.38
C GLN A 9 15.39 16.06 1.97
N ILE A 10 16.20 15.38 1.14
CA ILE A 10 15.81 15.01 -0.23
C ILE A 10 14.89 13.77 -0.23
N ILE A 11 15.11 12.82 0.68
CA ILE A 11 14.46 11.50 0.71
C ILE A 11 13.16 11.47 1.53
N GLU A 12 13.05 12.33 2.54
CA GLU A 12 11.80 12.47 3.29
C GLU A 12 10.78 13.28 2.47
N PRO A 13 9.46 12.95 2.50
CA PRO A 13 8.47 13.62 1.67
C PRO A 13 8.57 15.14 1.82
N ALA A 14 8.67 15.83 0.69
CA ALA A 14 9.11 17.21 0.61
C ALA A 14 8.38 18.14 1.60
N ALA A 15 9.11 18.67 2.58
CA ALA A 15 8.72 19.91 3.22
C ALA A 15 8.77 21.03 2.17
N GLU A 16 7.77 21.92 2.18
CA GLU A 16 7.54 22.93 1.14
C GLU A 16 8.78 23.79 0.87
N GLY A 17 9.51 23.51 -0.22
CA GLY A 17 10.60 24.40 -0.68
C GLY A 17 11.66 23.76 -1.57
N ASP A 18 11.97 22.46 -1.44
CA ASP A 18 13.10 21.86 -2.17
C ASP A 18 12.69 21.24 -3.53
N LYS A 19 13.20 21.83 -4.62
CA LYS A 19 12.99 21.33 -6.00
C LYS A 19 13.58 19.94 -6.20
N TYR A 20 14.68 19.61 -5.50
CA TYR A 20 15.36 18.32 -5.66
C TYR A 20 14.57 17.17 -5.00
N SER A 21 13.91 17.43 -3.87
CA SER A 21 13.03 16.46 -3.22
C SER A 21 11.80 16.15 -4.10
N ARG A 22 11.16 17.17 -4.68
CA ARG A 22 10.03 16.97 -5.59
C ARG A 22 10.42 16.19 -6.86
N LEU A 23 11.61 16.43 -7.41
CA LEU A 23 12.13 15.68 -8.54
C LEU A 23 12.38 14.21 -8.17
N TYR A 24 12.92 13.96 -6.98
CA TYR A 24 13.11 12.61 -6.45
C TYR A 24 11.78 11.87 -6.32
N ASP A 25 10.79 12.50 -5.68
CA ASP A 25 9.45 11.92 -5.49
C ASP A 25 8.80 11.58 -6.83
N PHE A 26 8.86 12.49 -7.81
CA PHE A 26 8.33 12.27 -9.15
C PHE A 26 9.04 11.12 -9.88
N THR A 27 10.38 11.10 -9.82
CA THR A 27 11.20 10.05 -10.42
C THR A 27 10.85 8.69 -9.81
N MET A 28 10.69 8.62 -8.50
CA MET A 28 10.35 7.39 -7.81
C MET A 28 8.94 6.90 -8.15
N ILE A 29 7.95 7.80 -8.22
CA ILE A 29 6.60 7.45 -8.68
C ILE A 29 6.66 6.90 -10.12
N ALA A 30 7.41 7.54 -11.02
CA ALA A 30 7.57 7.07 -12.39
C ALA A 30 8.17 5.65 -12.43
N ILE A 31 9.21 5.38 -11.65
CA ILE A 31 9.82 4.04 -11.54
C ILE A 31 8.82 3.01 -10.98
N ILE A 32 8.01 3.39 -9.98
CA ILE A 32 6.96 2.51 -9.46
C ILE A 32 5.93 2.18 -10.54
N VAL A 33 5.44 3.17 -11.28
CA VAL A 33 4.48 2.95 -12.37
C VAL A 33 5.08 2.04 -13.44
N VAL A 34 6.32 2.30 -13.87
CA VAL A 34 7.05 1.44 -14.82
C VAL A 34 7.16 0.01 -14.29
N SER A 35 7.45 -0.18 -13.00
CA SER A 35 7.52 -1.50 -12.37
C SER A 35 6.16 -2.24 -12.27
N LEU A 36 5.04 -1.53 -12.43
CA LEU A 36 3.69 -2.10 -12.44
C LEU A 36 3.21 -2.48 -13.85
N VAL A 37 3.78 -1.89 -14.90
CA VAL A 37 3.40 -2.20 -16.30
C VAL A 37 3.57 -3.69 -16.62
N PRO A 38 4.69 -4.37 -16.27
CA PRO A 38 4.83 -5.80 -16.45
C PRO A 38 3.72 -6.64 -15.79
N LEU A 39 3.19 -6.22 -14.64
CA LEU A 39 2.12 -6.94 -13.93
C LEU A 39 0.78 -6.91 -14.68
N ALA A 40 0.57 -5.94 -15.56
CA ALA A 40 -0.65 -5.85 -16.36
C ALA A 40 -0.68 -6.91 -17.48
N PHE A 41 0.47 -7.48 -17.86
CA PHE A 41 0.58 -8.47 -18.91
C PHE A 41 0.76 -9.88 -18.32
N LYS A 42 0.00 -10.86 -18.84
CA LYS A 42 0.09 -12.26 -18.39
C LYS A 42 1.34 -12.99 -18.92
N GLN A 43 2.01 -12.46 -19.94
CA GLN A 43 3.20 -13.04 -20.53
C GLN A 43 4.44 -12.36 -19.96
N GLU A 44 5.33 -13.13 -19.34
CA GLU A 44 6.64 -12.63 -18.94
C GLU A 44 7.60 -12.76 -20.13
N THR A 45 7.99 -11.62 -20.69
CA THR A 45 9.08 -11.54 -21.68
C THR A 45 10.39 -11.24 -20.94
N ASP A 46 11.53 -11.67 -21.47
CA ASP A 46 12.85 -11.39 -20.88
C ASP A 46 13.10 -9.88 -20.64
N LEU A 47 12.51 -9.03 -21.50
CA LEU A 47 12.52 -7.57 -21.33
C LEU A 47 11.82 -7.12 -20.03
N PHE A 48 10.69 -7.72 -19.69
CA PHE A 48 9.97 -7.41 -18.45
C PHE A 48 10.74 -7.86 -17.22
N ALA A 49 11.40 -9.02 -17.28
CA ALA A 49 12.30 -9.47 -16.22
C ALA A 49 13.49 -8.51 -16.04
N GLY A 50 14.05 -7.99 -17.13
CA GLY A 50 15.10 -6.96 -17.10
C GLY A 50 14.65 -5.66 -16.44
N ILE A 51 13.48 -5.14 -16.83
CA ILE A 51 12.88 -3.92 -16.23
C ILE A 51 12.61 -4.14 -14.74
N ASP A 52 12.04 -5.29 -14.37
CA ASP A 52 11.76 -5.62 -12.97
C ASP A 52 13.05 -5.64 -12.15
N ASN A 53 14.11 -6.28 -12.65
CA ASN A 53 15.41 -6.33 -11.96
C ASN A 53 16.00 -4.92 -11.75
N ILE A 54 15.98 -4.05 -12.77
CA ILE A 54 16.48 -2.68 -12.67
C ILE A 54 15.67 -1.87 -11.63
N CYS A 55 14.34 -1.94 -11.70
CA CYS A 55 13.46 -1.22 -10.76
C CYS A 55 13.71 -1.68 -9.32
N VAL A 56 13.90 -2.98 -9.12
CA VAL A 56 14.21 -3.58 -7.82
C VAL A 56 15.53 -3.07 -7.27
N THR A 57 16.58 -3.05 -8.09
CA THR A 57 17.87 -2.51 -7.67
C THR A 57 17.71 -1.07 -7.19
N ILE A 58 16.94 -0.24 -7.92
CA ILE A 58 16.66 1.14 -7.49
C ILE A 58 15.87 1.17 -6.16
N PHE A 59 14.89 0.29 -5.97
CA PHE A 59 14.15 0.21 -4.70
C PHE A 59 15.01 -0.26 -3.52
N ILE A 60 15.97 -1.16 -3.75
CA ILE A 60 16.95 -1.57 -2.73
C ILE A 60 17.83 -0.38 -2.35
N ILE A 61 18.30 0.38 -3.34
CA ILE A 61 19.13 1.57 -3.09
C ILE A 61 18.32 2.63 -2.31
N ASP A 62 17.07 2.91 -2.70
CA ASP A 62 16.17 3.80 -1.95
C ASP A 62 15.95 3.33 -0.52
N TYR A 63 15.68 2.04 -0.31
CA TYR A 63 15.52 1.48 1.02
C TYR A 63 16.79 1.59 1.86
N ALA A 64 17.95 1.31 1.28
CA ALA A 64 19.25 1.44 1.96
C ALA A 64 19.54 2.90 2.34
N MET A 65 19.26 3.86 1.45
CA MET A 65 19.42 5.29 1.74
C MET A 65 18.47 5.76 2.85
N ARG A 66 17.23 5.26 2.88
CA ARG A 66 16.26 5.52 3.95
C ARG A 66 16.69 4.89 5.28
N LEU A 67 17.18 3.66 5.26
CA LEU A 67 17.69 2.99 6.45
C LEU A 67 18.91 3.74 7.01
N ALA A 68 19.84 4.17 6.16
CA ALA A 68 21.02 4.96 6.54
C ALA A 68 20.68 6.33 7.16
N THR A 69 19.48 6.85 6.89
CA THR A 69 19.00 8.14 7.41
C THR A 69 17.93 7.99 8.50
N ALA A 70 17.50 6.77 8.83
CA ALA A 70 16.47 6.47 9.83
C ALA A 70 16.84 6.96 11.24
N ASP A 71 18.13 7.00 11.57
CA ASP A 71 18.71 7.59 12.78
C ASP A 71 18.20 9.01 13.08
N LYS A 72 17.98 9.81 12.02
CA LYS A 72 17.53 11.21 12.16
C LYS A 72 16.03 11.35 12.30
N LYS A 73 15.27 10.43 11.70
CA LYS A 73 13.81 10.44 11.74
C LYS A 73 13.26 10.05 13.11
N LEU A 74 13.86 9.04 13.72
CA LEU A 74 13.36 8.46 14.96
C LEU A 74 14.01 9.05 16.22
N HIS A 75 15.09 9.83 16.08
CA HIS A 75 15.88 10.43 17.18
C HIS A 75 16.31 9.43 18.28
N ARG A 76 16.41 8.12 17.96
CA ARG A 76 16.70 7.04 18.92
C ARG A 76 18.03 6.33 18.66
N GLY A 77 18.96 6.96 17.94
CA GLY A 77 20.30 6.42 17.68
C GLY A 77 20.26 5.10 16.90
N MET A 78 21.16 4.16 17.24
CA MET A 78 21.28 2.82 16.62
C MET A 78 19.99 1.98 16.65
N ILE A 79 19.10 2.21 17.62
CA ILE A 79 17.83 1.46 17.75
C ILE A 79 16.87 1.81 16.61
N SER A 80 17.01 3.00 16.02
CA SER A 80 16.21 3.47 14.87
C SER A 80 16.38 2.57 13.65
N PHE A 81 17.56 1.95 13.48
CA PHE A 81 17.84 1.03 12.37
C PHE A 81 17.08 -0.29 12.51
N ILE A 82 16.88 -0.76 13.75
CA ILE A 82 16.13 -2.00 14.02
C ILE A 82 14.63 -1.72 14.00
N ILE A 83 14.18 -0.55 14.44
CA ILE A 83 12.75 -0.19 14.47
C ILE A 83 12.22 0.11 13.06
N TYR A 84 13.03 0.72 12.19
CA TYR A 84 12.57 1.16 10.87
C TYR A 84 11.92 0.04 10.02
N PRO A 85 12.51 -1.18 9.89
CA PRO A 85 11.88 -2.31 9.21
C PRO A 85 10.49 -2.72 9.76
N PHE A 86 10.21 -2.46 11.04
CA PHE A 86 8.92 -2.78 11.67
C PHE A 86 7.90 -1.64 11.57
N THR A 87 8.25 -0.51 10.97
CA THR A 87 7.29 0.56 10.67
C THR A 87 6.44 0.17 9.46
N LEU A 88 5.19 0.65 9.39
CA LEU A 88 4.30 0.38 8.24
C LEU A 88 4.96 0.65 6.89
N TRP A 89 5.69 1.75 6.77
CA TRP A 89 6.42 2.09 5.54
C TRP A 89 7.65 1.21 5.29
N GLY A 90 8.37 0.83 6.34
CA GLY A 90 9.48 -0.13 6.22
C GLY A 90 9.01 -1.52 5.80
N ILE A 91 7.85 -1.97 6.29
CA ILE A 91 7.21 -3.22 5.88
C ILE A 91 6.80 -3.16 4.40
N ILE A 92 6.19 -2.06 3.94
CA ILE A 92 5.83 -1.86 2.52
C ILE A 92 7.10 -1.85 1.65
N ASP A 93 8.16 -1.16 2.07
CA ASP A 93 9.44 -1.13 1.34
C ASP A 93 10.04 -2.55 1.26
N LEU A 94 10.03 -3.32 2.35
CA LEU A 94 10.55 -4.70 2.38
C LEU A 94 9.72 -5.65 1.50
N LEU A 95 8.39 -5.59 1.59
CA LEU A 95 7.46 -6.35 0.76
C LEU A 95 7.58 -6.01 -0.73
N SER A 96 8.02 -4.79 -1.06
CA SER A 96 8.23 -4.37 -2.45
C SER A 96 9.49 -4.95 -3.09
N ILE A 97 10.49 -5.30 -2.26
CA ILE A 97 11.81 -5.82 -2.65
C ILE A 97 11.83 -7.36 -2.61
N LEU A 98 11.18 -7.96 -1.61
CA LEU A 98 11.10 -9.41 -1.39
C LEU A 98 10.74 -10.24 -2.65
N PRO A 99 9.82 -9.81 -3.54
CA PRO A 99 9.44 -10.54 -4.75
C PRO A 99 10.55 -10.85 -5.74
N SER A 100 11.67 -10.16 -5.60
CA SER A 100 12.76 -10.09 -6.57
C SER A 100 13.91 -11.03 -6.20
N PHE A 101 13.95 -11.44 -4.93
CA PHE A 101 14.84 -12.48 -4.49
C PHE A 101 14.23 -13.82 -4.88
N ASN A 102 14.64 -14.36 -6.04
CA ASN A 102 14.37 -15.75 -6.44
C ASN A 102 15.19 -16.73 -5.58
N ILE A 103 15.08 -16.61 -4.26
CA ILE A 103 15.72 -17.48 -3.28
C ILE A 103 14.63 -18.44 -2.85
N LEU A 104 14.59 -19.65 -3.40
CA LEU A 104 14.20 -20.90 -2.71
C LEU A 104 14.01 -22.01 -3.77
N GLY A 105 14.68 -23.13 -3.54
CA GLY A 105 14.72 -24.29 -4.42
C GLY A 105 13.42 -25.10 -4.52
N ASN A 106 13.49 -26.15 -5.33
CA ASN A 106 12.41 -26.88 -6.01
C ASN A 106 11.47 -27.74 -5.13
N SER A 107 10.95 -27.22 -4.00
CA SER A 107 10.01 -27.95 -3.13
C SER A 107 8.55 -27.50 -3.31
N PHE A 108 7.58 -28.41 -3.21
CA PHE A 108 6.15 -28.10 -3.36
C PHE A 108 5.64 -27.00 -2.41
N ARG A 109 6.20 -26.91 -1.20
CA ARG A 109 5.88 -25.83 -0.25
C ARG A 109 6.47 -24.49 -0.71
N VAL A 110 7.60 -24.51 -1.40
CA VAL A 110 8.24 -23.34 -2.01
C VAL A 110 7.39 -22.79 -3.16
N LEU A 111 6.75 -23.64 -3.98
CA LEU A 111 5.87 -23.17 -5.06
C LEU A 111 4.67 -22.33 -4.57
N ARG A 112 4.12 -22.64 -3.38
CA ARG A 112 3.03 -21.85 -2.78
C ARG A 112 3.55 -20.51 -2.27
N ILE A 113 4.69 -20.51 -1.60
CA ILE A 113 5.35 -19.31 -1.08
C ILE A 113 5.79 -18.40 -2.24
N MET A 114 6.31 -18.96 -3.33
CA MET A 114 6.68 -18.23 -4.54
C MET A 114 5.50 -17.50 -5.18
N ARG A 115 4.30 -18.10 -5.17
CA ARG A 115 3.09 -17.41 -5.65
C ARG A 115 2.72 -16.21 -4.78
N LEU A 116 2.76 -16.37 -3.45
CA LEU A 116 2.54 -15.28 -2.50
C LEU A 116 3.58 -14.15 -2.66
N ILE A 117 4.86 -14.53 -2.81
CA ILE A 117 5.99 -13.62 -3.05
C ILE A 117 5.81 -12.86 -4.37
N ARG A 118 5.31 -13.50 -5.44
CA ARG A 118 4.98 -12.81 -6.70
C ARG A 118 3.81 -11.85 -6.53
N SER A 119 2.75 -12.23 -5.81
CA SER A 119 1.63 -11.33 -5.51
C SER A 119 2.07 -10.12 -4.68
N ALA A 120 3.12 -10.25 -3.89
CA ALA A 120 3.67 -9.14 -3.13
C ALA A 120 4.24 -8.00 -4.01
N ARG A 121 4.46 -8.21 -5.33
CA ARG A 121 4.77 -7.13 -6.27
C ARG A 121 3.68 -6.04 -6.28
N VAL A 122 2.41 -6.38 -6.00
CA VAL A 122 1.31 -5.41 -5.88
C VAL A 122 1.54 -4.41 -4.73
N PHE A 123 2.30 -4.80 -3.69
CA PHE A 123 2.64 -3.88 -2.60
C PHE A 123 3.50 -2.69 -3.05
N ARG A 124 4.19 -2.80 -4.21
CA ARG A 124 4.89 -1.65 -4.83
C ARG A 124 3.94 -0.48 -5.11
N ALA A 125 2.68 -0.75 -5.46
CA ALA A 125 1.69 0.30 -5.69
C ALA A 125 1.43 1.14 -4.43
N PHE A 126 1.50 0.52 -3.24
CA PHE A 126 1.35 1.25 -1.97
C PHE A 126 2.51 2.21 -1.69
N LYS A 127 3.70 2.04 -2.29
CA LYS A 127 4.77 3.04 -2.19
C LYS A 127 4.33 4.40 -2.76
N ILE A 128 3.47 4.44 -3.78
CA ILE A 128 2.96 5.69 -4.38
C ILE A 128 2.29 6.58 -3.33
N LEU A 129 1.57 5.95 -2.39
CA LEU A 129 0.87 6.64 -1.30
C LEU A 129 1.82 7.44 -0.40
N ARG A 130 3.09 7.05 -0.31
CA ARG A 130 4.12 7.74 0.49
C ARG A 130 4.64 9.00 -0.18
N TYR A 131 4.79 8.95 -1.50
CA TYR A 131 5.35 10.03 -2.31
C TYR A 131 4.27 11.05 -2.73
N SER A 132 3.00 10.70 -2.56
CA SER A 132 1.88 11.60 -2.84
C SER A 132 1.52 12.45 -1.61
N LYS A 133 1.94 13.71 -1.61
CA LYS A 133 1.53 14.71 -0.60
C LYS A 133 0.00 14.82 -0.49
N ASN A 134 -0.71 14.65 -1.60
CA ASN A 134 -2.17 14.69 -1.63
C ASN A 134 -2.77 13.56 -0.78
N PHE A 135 -2.13 12.40 -0.73
CA PHE A 135 -2.61 11.28 0.08
C PHE A 135 -2.42 11.54 1.57
N GLU A 136 -1.32 12.20 1.96
CA GLU A 136 -1.13 12.65 3.34
C GLU A 136 -2.22 13.63 3.78
N ILE A 137 -2.58 14.58 2.91
CA ILE A 137 -3.70 15.51 3.14
C ILE A 137 -5.00 14.73 3.31
N ILE A 138 -5.33 13.79 2.43
CA ILE A 138 -6.54 12.96 2.53
C ILE A 138 -6.56 12.21 3.87
N ILE A 139 -5.47 11.56 4.25
CA ILE A 139 -5.38 10.86 5.56
C ILE A 139 -5.59 11.84 6.72
N SER A 140 -5.01 13.03 6.66
CA SER A 140 -5.14 14.03 7.72
C SER A 140 -6.59 14.49 7.88
N VAL A 141 -7.31 14.68 6.77
CA VAL A 141 -8.73 15.04 6.75
C VAL A 141 -9.57 13.89 7.29
N LEU A 142 -9.33 12.65 6.86
CA LEU A 142 -10.03 11.47 7.39
C LEU A 142 -9.84 11.31 8.89
N LYS A 143 -8.61 11.51 9.40
CA LYS A 143 -8.34 11.49 10.85
C LYS A 143 -9.08 12.59 11.58
N LYS A 144 -9.16 13.79 11.00
CA LYS A 144 -9.88 14.93 11.60
C LYS A 144 -11.39 14.69 11.61
N GLN A 145 -11.93 14.04 10.59
CA GLN A 145 -13.37 13.74 10.44
C GLN A 145 -13.76 12.35 10.97
N LYS A 146 -12.89 11.68 11.74
CA LYS A 146 -13.10 10.28 12.17
C LYS A 146 -14.42 10.05 12.89
N GLU A 147 -14.81 10.98 13.77
CA GLU A 147 -16.02 10.85 14.59
C GLU A 147 -17.29 10.95 13.73
N ALA A 148 -17.31 11.92 12.81
CA ALA A 148 -18.40 12.09 11.85
C ALA A 148 -18.49 10.89 10.90
N LEU A 149 -17.36 10.41 10.38
CA LEU A 149 -17.30 9.26 9.48
C LEU A 149 -17.76 7.98 10.19
N LEU A 150 -17.34 7.77 11.44
CA LEU A 150 -17.74 6.60 12.23
C LEU A 150 -19.24 6.64 12.54
N SER A 151 -19.79 7.82 12.83
CA SER A 151 -21.24 8.01 13.05
C SER A 151 -22.05 7.65 11.80
N VAL A 152 -21.61 8.12 10.62
CA VAL A 152 -22.27 7.81 9.34
C VAL A 152 -22.14 6.32 9.00
N CYS A 153 -20.97 5.72 9.20
CA CYS A 153 -20.77 4.28 9.01
C CYS A 153 -21.67 3.46 9.94
N ALA A 154 -21.79 3.84 11.22
CA ALA A 154 -22.65 3.15 12.17
C ALA A 154 -24.12 3.23 11.75
N LEU A 155 -24.57 4.40 11.31
CA LEU A 155 -25.93 4.59 10.78
C LEU A 155 -26.17 3.75 9.51
N ALA A 156 -25.21 3.71 8.59
CA ALA A 156 -25.29 2.92 7.37
C ALA A 156 -25.38 1.41 7.67
N VAL A 157 -24.56 0.90 8.60
CA VAL A 157 -24.62 -0.50 9.03
C VAL A 157 -25.95 -0.82 9.70
N ALA A 158 -26.43 0.06 10.59
CA ALA A 158 -27.75 -0.10 11.22
C ALA A 158 -28.86 -0.14 10.16
N TYR A 159 -28.84 0.75 9.18
CA TYR A 159 -29.80 0.76 8.07
C TYR A 159 -29.76 -0.54 7.26
N ILE A 160 -28.57 -1.05 6.92
CA ILE A 160 -28.42 -2.32 6.19
C ILE A 160 -29.05 -3.47 6.99
N ILE A 161 -28.75 -3.58 8.28
CA ILE A 161 -29.25 -4.66 9.13
C ILE A 161 -30.77 -4.57 9.28
N VAL A 162 -31.31 -3.38 9.57
CA VAL A 162 -32.76 -3.18 9.72
C VAL A 162 -33.49 -3.48 8.41
N SER A 163 -33.00 -2.98 7.28
CA SER A 163 -33.61 -3.22 5.96
C SER A 163 -33.57 -4.69 5.58
N ALA A 164 -32.45 -5.37 5.83
CA ALA A 164 -32.32 -6.80 5.62
C ALA A 164 -33.29 -7.60 6.50
N LEU A 165 -33.44 -7.24 7.77
CA LEU A 165 -34.37 -7.91 8.70
C LEU A 165 -35.83 -7.75 8.27
N ILE A 166 -36.23 -6.53 7.87
CA ILE A 166 -37.60 -6.26 7.42
C ILE A 166 -37.92 -7.12 6.20
N ILE A 167 -37.08 -7.07 5.18
CA ILE A 167 -37.32 -7.80 3.92
C ILE A 167 -37.26 -9.31 4.13
N PHE A 168 -36.34 -9.80 4.95
CA PHE A 168 -36.24 -11.22 5.25
C PHE A 168 -37.49 -11.76 5.99
N ASN A 169 -38.17 -10.93 6.78
CA ASN A 169 -39.41 -11.32 7.46
C ASN A 169 -40.68 -11.10 6.63
N VAL A 170 -40.70 -10.08 5.76
CA VAL A 170 -41.88 -9.74 4.94
C VAL A 170 -41.96 -10.61 3.67
N GLU A 171 -40.82 -10.90 3.05
CA GLU A 171 -40.72 -11.78 1.87
C GLU A 171 -39.74 -12.94 2.14
N PRO A 172 -40.11 -13.89 3.01
CA PRO A 172 -39.23 -15.01 3.36
C PRO A 172 -38.90 -15.92 2.15
N ASP A 173 -39.76 -15.96 1.14
CA ASP A 173 -39.53 -16.75 -0.08
C ASP A 173 -38.56 -16.08 -1.07
N SER A 174 -38.29 -14.78 -0.92
CA SER A 174 -37.39 -14.03 -1.81
C SER A 174 -35.90 -14.26 -1.48
N PHE A 175 -35.56 -14.71 -0.27
CA PHE A 175 -34.17 -14.87 0.18
C PHE A 175 -33.96 -16.19 0.94
N SER A 176 -32.97 -16.98 0.53
CA SER A 176 -32.72 -18.29 1.15
C SER A 176 -31.98 -18.17 2.50
N THR A 177 -31.21 -17.10 2.69
CA THR A 177 -30.49 -16.82 3.94
C THR A 177 -30.48 -15.34 4.28
N PHE A 178 -30.34 -15.03 5.58
CA PHE A 178 -30.24 -13.65 6.04
C PHE A 178 -29.04 -12.88 5.43
N PHE A 179 -27.95 -13.59 5.10
CA PHE A 179 -26.78 -12.98 4.46
C PHE A 179 -27.08 -12.49 3.03
N GLU A 180 -27.99 -13.14 2.30
CA GLU A 180 -28.45 -12.67 0.99
C GLU A 180 -29.26 -11.39 1.11
N ALA A 181 -30.12 -11.28 2.13
CA ALA A 181 -30.86 -10.05 2.41
C ALA A 181 -29.93 -8.88 2.79
N ILE A 182 -28.86 -9.14 3.58
CA ILE A 182 -27.81 -8.15 3.86
C ILE A 182 -27.10 -7.71 2.59
N TYR A 183 -26.73 -8.64 1.71
CA TYR A 183 -26.09 -8.33 0.44
C TYR A 183 -26.99 -7.44 -0.42
N TRP A 184 -28.27 -7.81 -0.55
CA TRP A 184 -29.26 -7.02 -1.29
C TRP A 184 -29.44 -5.61 -0.71
N ALA A 185 -29.51 -5.48 0.63
CA ALA A 185 -29.65 -4.19 1.29
C ALA A 185 -28.40 -3.32 1.11
N THR A 186 -27.22 -3.94 1.12
CA THR A 186 -25.94 -3.26 0.89
C THR A 186 -25.85 -2.72 -0.54
N VAL A 187 -26.16 -3.54 -1.55
CA VAL A 187 -26.16 -3.15 -2.97
C VAL A 187 -27.17 -2.02 -3.23
N SER A 188 -28.34 -2.08 -2.59
CA SER A 188 -29.37 -1.06 -2.71
C SER A 188 -28.96 0.26 -2.06
N LEU A 189 -28.39 0.23 -0.84
CA LEU A 189 -27.88 1.43 -0.17
C LEU A 189 -26.72 2.08 -0.92
N SER A 190 -25.80 1.26 -1.43
CA SER A 190 -24.65 1.73 -2.22
C SER A 190 -25.00 2.11 -3.66
N THR A 191 -26.27 1.94 -4.07
CA THR A 191 -26.77 2.25 -5.41
C THR A 191 -25.95 1.55 -6.51
N PHE A 192 -25.52 0.31 -6.27
CA PHE A 192 -24.83 -0.52 -7.28
C PHE A 192 -25.81 -1.18 -8.28
N ARG A 193 -27.06 -0.68 -8.36
CA ARG A 193 -28.15 -1.26 -9.17
C ARG A 193 -28.35 -0.52 -10.48
#